data_AF-A0A358DNS9-F1
#
_entry.id   AF-A0A358DNS9-F1
#
_cell.length_a   1.000
_cell.length_b   1.000
_cell.length_c   1.000
_cell.angle_alpha   90.00
_cell.angle_beta   90.00
_cell.angle_gamma   90.00
#
_symmetry.space_group_name_H-M   'P 1'
#
loop_
_entity.id
_entity.type
_entity.pdbx_description
1 polymer ?
#
loop_
_entity_poly.entity_id
_entity_poly.type
_entity_poly.pdbx_seq_one_letter_code
_entity_poly.pdbx_strand_id
1 'polypeptide(L)'
;MSLTDGGQLADQSGNDHHGTLVGAVNEAEGLSAGPARHFNGLAAVVHLPEATIVRDDNPRTVMLWFRSGTRDNWRYFFAFGAERPNQTFSGRICDNGKIGFMGHANDHDPCVGPRVDDDQWRFVAYTYDGST
;
A
#
# COMPACT_ATOMS: atom_id res chain seq x y z
N MET A 1 -0.72 -12.62 -9.10
CA MET A 1 -0.41 -12.89 -7.67
C MET A 1 -0.99 -14.25 -7.30
N SER A 2 -0.20 -15.19 -6.79
CA SER A 2 -0.66 -16.55 -6.41
C SER A 2 -0.83 -16.69 -4.90
N LEU A 3 -1.59 -17.71 -4.48
CA LEU A 3 -1.66 -18.12 -3.09
C LEU A 3 -0.67 -19.27 -2.83
N THR A 4 -0.14 -19.35 -1.60
CA THR A 4 0.51 -20.55 -1.10
C THR A 4 -0.53 -21.63 -0.79
N ASP A 5 -0.09 -22.86 -0.58
CA ASP A 5 -0.99 -23.96 -0.14
C ASP A 5 -1.68 -23.64 1.20
N GLY A 6 -1.11 -22.74 2.00
CA GLY A 6 -1.69 -22.21 3.24
C GLY A 6 -2.64 -21.03 3.06
N GLY A 7 -2.95 -20.62 1.83
CA GLY A 7 -3.87 -19.52 1.52
C GLY A 7 -3.29 -18.11 1.70
N GLN A 8 -1.98 -17.98 1.92
CA GLN A 8 -1.31 -16.67 2.00
C GLN A 8 -0.97 -16.15 0.61
N LEU A 9 -0.83 -14.84 0.46
CA LEU A 9 -0.26 -14.26 -0.75
C LEU A 9 1.22 -14.61 -0.84
N ALA A 10 1.58 -15.38 -1.86
CA ALA A 10 2.94 -15.84 -2.05
C ALA A 10 3.87 -14.64 -2.34
N ASP A 11 4.95 -14.57 -1.59
CA ASP A 11 6.08 -13.71 -1.89
C ASP A 11 6.96 -14.38 -2.95
N GLN A 12 7.22 -13.67 -4.04
CA GLN A 12 8.01 -14.18 -5.17
C GLN A 12 9.47 -13.74 -5.11
N SER A 13 9.86 -12.96 -4.11
CA SER A 13 11.24 -12.48 -3.96
C SER A 13 12.22 -13.55 -3.47
N GLY A 14 11.71 -14.66 -2.92
CA GLY A 14 12.52 -15.72 -2.30
C GLY A 14 12.91 -15.46 -0.85
N ASN A 15 12.30 -14.46 -0.20
CA ASN A 15 12.55 -14.12 1.21
C ASN A 15 11.45 -14.65 2.16
N ASP A 16 10.54 -15.49 1.66
CA ASP A 16 9.43 -16.10 2.42
C ASP A 16 8.54 -15.09 3.17
N HIS A 17 8.42 -13.89 2.63
CA HIS A 17 7.65 -12.78 3.21
C HIS A 17 6.16 -12.83 2.83
N HIS A 18 5.55 -14.01 2.94
CA HIS A 18 4.17 -14.25 2.50
C HIS A 18 3.15 -13.38 3.24
N GLY A 19 2.24 -12.75 2.49
CA GLY A 19 1.22 -11.86 3.05
C GLY A 19 -0.02 -12.61 3.55
N THR A 20 -0.49 -12.30 4.74
CA THR A 20 -1.71 -12.86 5.31
C THR A 20 -2.93 -12.02 4.91
N LEU A 21 -3.92 -12.65 4.27
CA LEU A 21 -5.18 -12.03 3.89
C LEU A 21 -6.09 -11.89 5.11
N VAL A 22 -6.60 -10.68 5.38
CA VAL A 22 -7.57 -10.41 6.45
C VAL A 22 -8.79 -9.70 5.86
N GLY A 23 -9.99 -10.13 6.26
CA GLY A 23 -11.25 -9.61 5.73
C GLY A 23 -11.54 -10.08 4.30
N ALA A 24 -12.37 -9.32 3.58
CA ALA A 24 -12.79 -9.68 2.22
C ALA A 24 -11.80 -9.16 1.16
N VAL A 25 -10.65 -9.84 1.05
CA VAL A 25 -9.67 -9.63 -0.02
C VAL A 25 -9.86 -10.70 -1.08
N ASN A 26 -10.41 -10.32 -2.24
CA ASN A 26 -10.74 -11.26 -3.31
C ASN A 26 -9.81 -11.10 -4.49
N GLU A 27 -9.67 -12.15 -5.30
CA GLU A 27 -9.05 -12.00 -6.62
C GLU A 27 -9.94 -11.16 -7.53
N ALA A 28 -9.31 -10.33 -8.37
CA ALA A 28 -9.98 -9.55 -9.39
C ALA A 28 -9.16 -9.50 -10.68
N GLU A 29 -9.80 -9.12 -11.77
CA GLU A 29 -9.12 -8.84 -13.02
C GLU A 29 -8.04 -7.77 -12.79
N GLY A 30 -6.82 -8.11 -13.19
CA GLY A 30 -5.65 -7.23 -13.08
C GLY A 30 -5.23 -6.67 -14.43
N LEU A 31 -3.95 -6.31 -14.53
CA LEU A 31 -3.30 -6.00 -15.81
C LEU A 31 -2.89 -7.28 -16.54
N SER A 32 -2.33 -7.16 -17.73
CA SER A 32 -1.81 -8.30 -18.51
C SER A 32 -0.77 -9.15 -17.77
N ALA A 33 -0.13 -8.60 -16.74
CA ALA A 33 0.81 -9.30 -15.87
C ALA A 33 0.15 -10.30 -14.88
N GLY A 34 -1.18 -10.36 -14.84
CA GLY A 34 -1.94 -11.33 -14.05
C GLY A 34 -2.97 -10.69 -13.11
N PRO A 35 -3.63 -11.51 -12.28
CA PRO A 35 -4.73 -11.05 -11.44
C PRO A 35 -4.27 -10.09 -10.35
N ALA A 36 -5.19 -9.22 -9.95
CA ALA A 36 -5.05 -8.28 -8.84
C ALA A 36 -5.77 -8.78 -7.58
N ARG A 37 -5.70 -7.97 -6.51
CA ARG A 37 -6.49 -8.13 -5.31
C ARG A 37 -7.46 -6.96 -5.16
N HIS A 38 -8.72 -7.29 -4.93
CA HIS A 38 -9.79 -6.34 -4.67
C HIS A 38 -10.06 -6.25 -3.17
N PHE A 39 -10.00 -5.03 -2.66
CA PHE A 39 -10.25 -4.69 -1.26
C PHE A 39 -11.61 -4.00 -1.17
N ASN A 40 -12.49 -4.47 -0.28
CA ASN A 40 -13.83 -3.89 -0.14
C ASN A 40 -13.83 -2.45 0.43
N GLY A 41 -12.69 -1.98 0.93
CA GLY A 41 -12.51 -0.67 1.55
C GLY A 41 -13.14 -0.53 2.93
N LEU A 42 -13.34 -1.67 3.61
CA LEU A 42 -13.72 -1.74 5.03
C LEU A 42 -12.55 -2.33 5.83
N ALA A 43 -12.61 -3.63 6.15
CA ALA A 43 -11.59 -4.33 6.93
C ALA A 43 -10.63 -5.21 6.09
N ALA A 44 -10.73 -5.13 4.76
CA ALA A 44 -9.88 -5.91 3.86
C ALA A 44 -8.45 -5.37 3.86
N VAL A 45 -7.47 -6.19 4.25
CA VAL A 45 -6.04 -5.83 4.30
C VAL A 45 -5.15 -7.05 4.06
N VAL A 46 -3.91 -6.80 3.62
CA VAL A 46 -2.84 -7.79 3.61
C VAL A 46 -1.86 -7.42 4.72
N HIS A 47 -1.70 -8.30 5.72
CA HIS A 47 -0.63 -8.15 6.70
C HIS A 47 0.64 -8.80 6.18
N LEU A 48 1.71 -8.04 6.10
CA LEU A 48 3.04 -8.59 5.85
C LEU A 48 3.66 -9.06 7.18
N PRO A 49 4.57 -10.05 7.17
CA PRO A 49 5.31 -10.45 8.37
C PRO A 49 6.11 -9.28 8.95
N GLU A 50 6.25 -9.21 10.26
CA GLU A 50 6.96 -8.10 10.94
C GLU A 50 8.39 -7.88 10.41
N ALA A 51 9.06 -8.97 10.01
CA ALA A 51 10.41 -8.93 9.44
C ALA A 51 10.50 -8.16 8.11
N THR A 52 9.38 -7.92 7.42
CA THR A 52 9.32 -7.15 6.17
C THR A 52 9.32 -5.64 6.38
N ILE A 53 8.99 -5.19 7.59
CA ILE A 53 8.71 -3.78 7.85
C ILE A 53 10.05 -3.05 8.00
N VAL A 54 10.42 -2.28 6.98
CA VAL A 54 11.55 -1.35 7.04
C VAL A 54 11.15 -0.17 7.94
N ARG A 55 11.83 -0.03 9.08
CA ARG A 55 11.52 0.98 10.11
C ARG A 55 12.45 2.20 10.07
N ASP A 56 12.06 3.22 10.82
CA ASP A 56 12.87 4.41 11.12
C ASP A 56 13.32 5.16 9.87
N ASP A 57 14.58 5.59 9.79
CA ASP A 57 15.19 6.33 8.69
C ASP A 57 15.87 5.43 7.65
N ASN A 58 15.62 4.12 7.65
CA ASN A 58 16.23 3.25 6.63
C ASN A 58 15.70 3.57 5.23
N PRO A 59 16.52 3.67 4.17
CA PRO A 59 16.00 3.91 2.82
C PRO A 59 15.07 2.79 2.36
N ARG A 60 14.02 3.14 1.59
CA ARG A 60 13.09 2.18 0.99
C ARG A 60 12.38 2.73 -0.23
N THR A 61 11.89 1.79 -1.05
CA THR A 61 10.99 2.09 -2.15
C THR A 61 9.80 1.14 -2.12
N VAL A 62 8.58 1.67 -2.25
CA VAL A 62 7.34 0.89 -2.44
C VAL A 62 6.75 1.24 -3.79
N MET A 63 6.55 0.23 -4.62
CA MET A 63 5.96 0.37 -5.96
C MET A 63 4.74 -0.53 -6.07
N LEU A 64 3.67 -0.01 -6.66
CA LEU A 64 2.48 -0.81 -6.92
C LEU A 64 1.68 -0.28 -8.12
N TRP A 65 0.91 -1.20 -8.70
CA TRP A 65 -0.23 -0.86 -9.55
C TRP A 65 -1.50 -0.87 -8.71
N PHE A 66 -2.38 0.10 -8.93
CA PHE A 66 -3.70 0.13 -8.31
C PHE A 66 -4.76 0.67 -9.27
N ARG A 67 -6.01 0.39 -8.95
CA ARG A 67 -7.20 1.02 -9.52
C ARG A 67 -8.14 1.37 -8.37
N SER A 68 -8.60 2.62 -8.31
CA SER A 68 -9.54 3.07 -7.29
C SER A 68 -10.60 3.96 -7.91
N GLY A 69 -11.86 3.75 -7.54
CA GLY A 69 -12.94 4.67 -7.86
C GLY A 69 -13.07 5.78 -6.83
N THR A 70 -13.83 6.82 -7.17
CA THR A 70 -14.04 7.99 -6.30
C THR A 70 -14.74 7.61 -4.99
N ARG A 71 -14.19 8.10 -3.87
CA ARG A 71 -14.77 8.00 -2.52
C ARG A 71 -14.34 9.21 -1.68
N ASP A 72 -15.25 9.68 -0.82
CA ASP A 72 -15.01 10.82 0.07
C ASP A 72 -14.37 10.38 1.40
N ASN A 73 -13.29 9.59 1.32
CA ASN A 73 -12.53 9.14 2.48
C ASN A 73 -11.06 8.83 2.16
N TRP A 74 -10.25 8.84 3.21
CA TRP A 74 -8.84 8.45 3.16
C TRP A 74 -8.72 6.94 2.93
N ARG A 75 -7.83 6.56 2.01
CA ARG A 75 -7.60 5.16 1.58
C ARG A 75 -6.10 4.90 1.51
N TYR A 76 -5.62 3.85 2.16
CA TYR A 76 -4.20 3.55 2.25
C TYR A 76 -3.81 2.45 1.26
N PHE A 77 -2.70 2.64 0.53
CA PHE A 77 -2.07 1.59 -0.25
C PHE A 77 -1.25 0.68 0.65
N PHE A 78 -0.49 1.30 1.55
CA PHE A 78 0.31 0.66 2.58
C PHE A 78 0.45 1.63 3.75
N ALA A 79 0.67 1.07 4.94
CA ALA A 79 1.06 1.80 6.12
C ALA A 79 2.07 0.93 6.89
N PHE A 80 3.30 1.42 6.98
CA PHE A 80 4.39 0.80 7.72
C PHE A 80 4.82 1.71 8.86
N GLY A 81 5.52 1.14 9.84
CA GLY A 81 6.06 1.89 10.97
C GLY A 81 5.41 1.55 12.31
N ALA A 82 5.75 2.31 13.34
CA ALA A 82 5.21 2.10 14.68
C ALA A 82 3.92 2.90 14.90
N GLU A 83 3.02 2.39 15.75
CA GLU A 83 1.84 3.13 16.27
C GLU A 83 2.26 4.22 17.26
N ARG A 84 3.20 5.07 16.85
CA ARG A 84 3.75 6.19 17.62
C ARG A 84 3.75 7.43 16.73
N PRO A 85 3.62 8.63 17.32
CA PRO A 85 3.79 9.85 16.57
C PRO A 85 5.10 9.81 15.79
N ASN A 86 5.08 10.29 14.54
CA ASN A 86 6.27 10.53 13.72
C ASN A 86 7.00 9.29 13.18
N GLN A 87 6.43 8.09 13.32
CA GLN A 87 7.14 6.85 12.96
C GLN A 87 6.46 6.04 11.86
N THR A 88 5.55 6.64 11.08
CA THR A 88 4.84 5.98 9.99
C THR A 88 5.45 6.27 8.62
N PHE A 89 5.36 5.32 7.70
CA PHE A 89 5.64 5.51 6.27
C PHE A 89 4.43 4.96 5.51
N SER A 90 3.63 5.84 4.92
CA SER A 90 2.38 5.47 4.27
C SER A 90 2.11 6.22 2.97
N GLY A 91 1.66 5.46 1.96
CA GLY A 91 1.14 5.98 0.70
C GLY A 91 -0.37 5.86 0.69
N ARG A 92 -1.08 6.91 0.30
CA ARG A 92 -2.55 6.97 0.39
C ARG A 92 -3.20 7.81 -0.70
N ILE A 93 -4.51 7.69 -0.81
CA ILE A 93 -5.40 8.60 -1.52
C ILE A 93 -6.13 9.42 -0.47
N CYS A 94 -6.01 10.75 -0.55
CA CYS A 94 -6.73 11.69 0.31
C CYS A 94 -8.24 11.65 0.03
N ASP A 95 -9.02 12.26 0.92
CA ASP A 95 -10.47 12.41 0.77
C ASP A 95 -10.91 13.20 -0.48
N ASN A 96 -10.03 14.04 -1.03
CA ASN A 96 -10.24 14.76 -2.28
C ASN A 96 -9.84 13.97 -3.55
N GLY A 97 -9.46 12.69 -3.40
CA GLY A 97 -9.07 11.79 -4.48
C GLY A 97 -7.64 11.95 -4.98
N LYS A 98 -6.86 12.87 -4.39
CA LYS A 98 -5.46 13.09 -4.75
C LYS A 98 -4.53 12.15 -4.01
N ILE A 99 -3.39 11.88 -4.62
CA ILE A 99 -2.33 11.09 -3.97
C ILE A 99 -1.73 11.86 -2.80
N GLY A 100 -1.49 11.15 -1.71
CA GLY A 100 -0.85 11.62 -0.50
C GLY A 100 0.29 10.71 -0.07
N PHE A 101 1.21 11.28 0.69
CA PHE A 101 2.36 10.60 1.28
C PHE A 101 2.58 11.14 2.69
N MET A 102 2.77 10.24 3.63
CA MET A 102 3.17 10.56 5.00
C MET A 102 4.42 9.76 5.30
N GLY A 103 5.55 10.45 5.33
CA GLY A 103 6.85 9.93 5.76
C GLY A 103 7.05 10.02 7.28
N HIS A 104 8.32 10.00 7.67
CA HIS A 104 8.78 10.03 9.06
C HIS A 104 8.81 11.49 9.60
N ALA A 105 8.73 11.70 10.93
CA ALA A 105 8.93 13.01 11.57
C ALA A 105 7.91 14.14 11.26
N ASN A 106 6.59 13.89 11.40
CA ASN A 106 5.52 14.88 11.12
C ASN A 106 5.53 15.36 9.66
N ASP A 107 5.95 14.50 8.74
CA ASP A 107 5.93 14.84 7.33
C ASP A 107 4.49 15.16 6.90
N HIS A 108 4.31 16.39 6.42
CA HIS A 108 3.00 16.92 6.10
C HIS A 108 2.52 16.27 4.81
N ASP A 109 1.29 15.76 4.79
CA ASP A 109 0.68 15.26 3.56
C ASP A 109 -0.02 16.41 2.84
N PRO A 110 0.56 16.92 1.74
CA PRO A 110 0.04 18.13 1.15
C PRO A 110 -1.28 17.86 0.39
N CYS A 111 -1.65 16.61 0.07
CA CYS A 111 -2.82 16.27 -0.75
C CYS A 111 -2.98 17.15 -2.00
N VAL A 112 -1.86 17.62 -2.58
CA VAL A 112 -1.84 18.56 -3.72
C VAL A 112 -1.52 17.90 -5.05
N GLY A 113 -1.19 16.59 -5.05
CA GLY A 113 -0.83 15.84 -6.24
C GLY A 113 -1.97 15.63 -7.25
N PRO A 114 -1.72 14.83 -8.32
CA PRO A 114 -2.78 14.46 -9.26
C PRO A 114 -3.91 13.71 -8.55
N ARG A 115 -5.14 13.89 -9.05
CA ARG A 115 -6.26 13.02 -8.69
C ARG A 115 -6.07 11.65 -9.33
N VAL A 116 -6.24 10.59 -8.55
CA VAL A 116 -5.90 9.21 -8.96
C VAL A 116 -7.02 8.19 -8.70
N ASP A 117 -8.21 8.65 -8.33
CA ASP A 117 -9.38 7.81 -8.03
C ASP A 117 -10.44 7.84 -9.16
N ASP A 118 -9.95 7.76 -10.40
CA ASP A 118 -10.72 7.83 -11.65
C ASP A 118 -11.03 6.45 -12.27
N ASP A 119 -10.95 5.40 -11.46
CA ASP A 119 -11.17 4.00 -11.86
C ASP A 119 -10.26 3.54 -13.02
N GLN A 120 -9.09 4.18 -13.17
CA GLN A 120 -8.05 3.76 -14.09
C GLN A 120 -6.92 3.05 -13.36
N TRP A 121 -6.25 2.12 -14.04
CA TRP A 121 -5.00 1.55 -13.55
C TRP A 121 -3.91 2.62 -13.52
N ARG A 122 -3.28 2.81 -12.36
CA ARG A 122 -2.18 3.74 -12.11
C ARG A 122 -0.99 3.00 -11.52
N PHE A 123 0.20 3.46 -11.87
CA PHE A 123 1.46 3.02 -11.26
C PHE A 123 1.99 4.14 -10.37
N VAL A 124 2.43 3.79 -9.16
CA VAL A 124 3.07 4.72 -8.22
C VAL A 124 4.34 4.12 -7.66
N ALA A 125 5.31 4.99 -7.40
CA ALA A 125 6.53 4.68 -6.70
C ALA A 125 6.74 5.70 -5.58
N TYR A 126 6.81 5.22 -4.34
CA TYR A 126 7.17 5.99 -3.17
C TYR A 126 8.60 5.64 -2.79
N THR A 127 9.50 6.62 -2.78
CA THR A 127 10.91 6.41 -2.42
C THR A 127 11.27 7.33 -1.26
N TYR A 128 11.93 6.77 -0.26
CA TYR A 128 12.53 7.50 0.83
C TYR A 128 14.00 7.13 0.92
N ASP A 129 14.87 8.13 0.96
CA ASP A 129 16.32 7.96 0.88
C ASP A 129 17.01 7.81 2.23
N GLY A 130 16.26 7.95 3.32
CA GLY A 130 16.79 7.84 4.67
C GLY A 130 17.22 9.16 5.31
N SER A 131 17.08 10.28 4.59
CA SER A 131 17.38 11.59 5.15
C SER A 131 16.15 12.23 5.80
N THR A 132 16.40 13.05 6.81
CA THR A 132 15.41 13.92 7.47
C THR A 132 15.72 15.37 7.19
#